data_AF-A0A1J3G0Z0-F1
#
_entry.id   AF-A0A1J3G0Z0-F1
#
_cell.length_a   1.000
_cell.length_b   1.000
_cell.length_c   1.000
_cell.angle_alpha   90.00
_cell.angle_beta   90.00
_cell.angle_gamma   90.00
#
_symmetry.space_group_name_H-M   'P 1'
#
loop_
_entity.id
_entity.type
_entity.pdbx_description
1 polymer ?
#
loop_
_entity_poly.entity_id
_entity_poly.type
_entity_poly.pdbx_seq_one_letter_code
_entity_poly.pdbx_strand_id
1 'polypeptide(L)'
;RQKWTPSDDVSLISAWLNTSKDPVVGNEQRVGTFWQRIADYMAPRSREPGHCKQRWHKINEVVGKFCGAYEAATRGKASGQ
;
A
#
# COMPACT_ATOMS: atom_id res chain seq x y z
N ARG A 1 -0.74 18.56 10.41
CA ARG A 1 -0.62 17.44 9.43
C ARG A 1 0.49 16.51 9.92
N GLN A 2 0.20 15.26 10.28
CA GLN A 2 1.22 14.33 10.78
C GLN A 2 2.15 13.89 9.65
N LYS A 3 3.47 13.95 9.86
CA LYS A 3 4.45 13.52 8.87
C LYS A 3 4.41 12.00 8.71
N TRP A 4 4.53 11.52 7.48
CA TRP A 4 4.73 10.09 7.21
C TRP A 4 6.21 9.77 7.37
N THR A 5 6.52 8.74 8.15
CA THR A 5 7.87 8.20 8.34
C THR A 5 7.99 6.87 7.59
N PRO A 6 9.22 6.40 7.29
CA PRO A 6 9.42 5.08 6.68
C PRO A 6 8.76 3.95 7.48
N SER A 7 8.80 4.00 8.81
CA SER A 7 8.12 3.02 9.67
C SER A 7 6.61 3.05 9.51
N ASP A 8 6.00 4.24 9.33
CA ASP A 8 4.57 4.34 9.06
C ASP A 8 4.22 3.73 7.69
N ASP A 9 5.08 3.88 6.69
CA ASP A 9 4.87 3.29 5.36
C ASP A 9 4.93 1.76 5.44
N VAL A 10 5.90 1.19 6.18
CA VAL A 10 5.99 -0.26 6.42
C VAL A 10 4.73 -0.77 7.12
N SER A 11 4.31 -0.12 8.21
CA SER A 11 3.07 -0.49 8.90
C SER A 11 1.84 -0.41 7.99
N LEU A 12 1.73 0.62 7.15
CA LEU A 12 0.63 0.77 6.19
C LEU A 12 0.62 -0.36 5.14
N ILE A 13 1.79 -0.74 4.61
CA ILE A 13 1.92 -1.84 3.65
C ILE A 13 1.53 -3.16 4.31
N SER A 14 2.00 -3.44 5.53
CA SER A 14 1.63 -4.63 6.30
C SER A 14 0.13 -4.70 6.57
N ALA A 15 -0.47 -3.58 7.01
CA ALA A 15 -1.91 -3.47 7.25
C ALA A 15 -2.71 -3.76 5.99
N TRP A 16 -2.32 -3.16 4.86
CA TRP A 16 -2.97 -3.36 3.57
C TRP A 16 -2.89 -4.83 3.13
N LEU A 17 -1.72 -5.46 3.20
CA LEU A 17 -1.50 -6.87 2.85
C LEU A 17 -2.30 -7.83 3.74
N ASN A 18 -2.39 -7.52 5.04
CA ASN A 18 -3.20 -8.32 5.97
C ASN A 18 -4.69 -8.20 5.63
N THR A 19 -5.17 -6.97 5.41
CA THR A 19 -6.58 -6.72 5.09
C THR A 19 -6.96 -7.29 3.71
N SER A 20 -6.06 -7.25 2.72
CA SER A 20 -6.32 -7.79 1.37
C SER A 20 -6.40 -9.32 1.33
N LYS A 21 -5.80 -10.01 2.31
CA LYS A 21 -5.73 -11.47 2.37
C LYS A 21 -6.75 -12.08 3.34
N ASP A 22 -7.47 -11.26 4.08
CA ASP A 22 -8.46 -11.72 5.06
C ASP A 22 -9.68 -12.32 4.32
N PRO A 23 -9.97 -13.64 4.48
CA PRO A 23 -11.05 -14.32 3.76
C PRO A 23 -12.44 -13.78 4.13
N VAL A 24 -12.60 -13.11 5.28
CA VAL A 24 -13.83 -12.44 5.69
C VAL A 24 -14.11 -11.18 4.84
N VAL A 25 -13.09 -10.63 4.17
CA VAL A 25 -13.19 -9.40 3.35
C VAL A 25 -13.84 -9.65 1.98
N GLY A 26 -14.00 -10.91 1.58
CA GLY A 26 -14.58 -11.27 0.28
C GLY A 26 -16.09 -11.05 0.16
N ASN A 27 -16.85 -11.06 1.26
CA ASN A 27 -18.31 -11.11 1.18
C ASN A 27 -19.00 -9.74 1.29
N GLU A 28 -18.43 -8.74 2.00
CA GLU A 28 -19.13 -7.48 2.28
C GLU A 28 -18.21 -6.30 2.62
N GLN A 29 -17.55 -5.65 1.66
CA GLN A 29 -16.89 -4.36 1.94
C GLN A 29 -17.23 -3.25 0.95
N ARG A 30 -18.11 -2.34 1.41
CA ARG A 30 -18.12 -0.96 0.95
C ARG A 30 -16.71 -0.38 1.16
N VAL A 31 -16.15 0.32 0.16
CA VAL A 31 -14.78 0.89 0.14
C VAL A 31 -14.37 1.60 1.45
N GLY A 32 -15.32 2.19 2.18
CA GLY A 32 -15.06 2.81 3.49
C GLY A 32 -14.59 1.83 4.57
N THR A 33 -15.12 0.61 4.61
CA THR A 33 -14.79 -0.41 5.63
C THR A 33 -13.37 -0.95 5.48
N PHE A 34 -12.84 -1.03 4.25
CA PHE A 34 -11.48 -1.50 3.98
C PHE A 34 -10.43 -0.57 4.59
N TRP A 35 -10.54 0.72 4.30
CA TRP A 35 -9.61 1.71 4.83
C TRP A 35 -9.80 1.94 6.33
N GLN A 36 -10.99 1.71 6.87
CA GLN A 36 -11.22 1.73 8.31
C GLN A 36 -10.41 0.64 9.02
N ARG A 37 -10.46 -0.60 8.54
CA ARG A 37 -9.67 -1.69 9.14
C ARG A 37 -8.17 -1.43 9.09
N ILE A 38 -7.68 -0.85 7.98
CA ILE A 38 -6.29 -0.43 7.86
C ILE A 38 -5.95 0.65 8.89
N ALA A 39 -6.80 1.66 9.07
CA ALA A 39 -6.61 2.71 10.07
C ALA A 39 -6.57 2.15 11.50
N ASP A 40 -7.44 1.19 11.81
CA ASP A 40 -7.51 0.52 13.11
C ASP A 40 -6.24 -0.29 13.39
N TYR A 41 -5.70 -0.99 12.39
CA TYR A 41 -4.45 -1.73 12.49
C TYR A 41 -3.22 -0.84 12.77
N MET A 42 -3.27 0.43 12.34
CA MET A 42 -2.18 1.38 12.55
C MET A 42 -2.15 2.03 13.95
N ALA A 43 -3.05 1.64 14.87
CA ALA A 43 -3.08 2.16 16.24
C ALA A 43 -1.76 1.87 17.03
N PRO A 44 -1.32 2.76 17.93
CA PRO A 44 -1.99 3.98 18.43
C PRO A 44 -1.79 5.21 17.54
N ARG A 45 -1.08 5.09 16.41
CA ARG A 45 -0.87 6.20 15.47
C ARG A 45 -2.10 6.39 14.55
N SER A 46 -3.30 6.03 15.03
CA SER A 46 -4.54 5.95 14.26
C SER A 46 -4.67 7.13 13.32
N ARG A 47 -4.50 6.85 12.03
CA ARG A 47 -4.63 7.84 10.97
C ARG A 47 -6.01 7.66 10.35
N GLU A 48 -6.69 8.77 10.08
CA GLU A 48 -7.94 8.78 9.35
C GLU A 48 -7.86 7.88 8.09
N PRO A 49 -8.85 7.02 7.81
CA PRO A 49 -8.87 6.10 6.66
C PRO A 49 -8.51 6.79 5.33
N GLY A 50 -9.00 8.03 5.15
CA GLY A 50 -8.70 8.84 3.96
C GLY A 50 -7.21 9.16 3.82
N HIS A 51 -6.50 9.41 4.91
CA HIS A 51 -5.05 9.64 4.89
C HIS A 51 -4.27 8.37 4.53
N CYS A 52 -4.67 7.21 5.05
CA CYS A 52 -4.10 5.91 4.69
C CYS A 52 -4.25 5.64 3.19
N LYS A 53 -5.46 5.86 2.65
CA LYS A 53 -5.75 5.72 1.21
C LYS A 53 -4.86 6.64 0.36
N GLN A 54 -4.80 7.93 0.70
CA GLN A 54 -3.97 8.89 -0.04
C GLN A 54 -2.49 8.51 -0.02
N ARG A 55 -1.97 8.08 1.14
CA ARG A 55 -0.57 7.66 1.25
C ARG A 55 -0.29 6.40 0.45
N TRP A 56 -1.18 5.42 0.53
CA TRP A 56 -1.07 4.17 -0.23
C TRP A 56 -0.97 4.41 -1.72
N HIS A 57 -1.84 5.25 -2.29
CA HIS A 57 -1.77 5.60 -3.72
C HIS A 57 -0.42 6.19 -4.11
N LYS A 58 0.17 7.05 -3.27
CA LYS A 58 1.50 7.62 -3.53
C LYS A 58 2.61 6.57 -3.46
N ILE A 59 2.56 5.64 -2.51
CA ILE A 59 3.52 4.53 -2.43
C ILE A 59 3.43 3.65 -3.68
N ASN A 60 2.21 3.23 -4.05
CA ASN A 60 1.98 2.38 -5.20
C ASN A 60 2.41 3.03 -6.52
N GLU A 61 2.21 4.33 -6.68
CA GLU A 61 2.68 5.06 -7.87
C GLU A 61 4.21 4.96 -8.02
N VAL A 62 4.94 5.19 -6.93
CA VAL A 62 6.41 5.14 -6.93
C VAL A 62 6.92 3.71 -7.16
N VAL A 63 6.30 2.73 -6.49
CA VAL A 63 6.63 1.31 -6.67
C VAL A 63 6.36 0.86 -8.11
N GLY A 64 5.22 1.25 -8.70
CA GLY A 64 4.89 0.91 -10.09
C GLY A 64 5.90 1.48 -11.09
N LYS A 65 6.32 2.73 -10.91
CA LYS A 65 7.38 3.35 -11.72
C LYS A 65 8.71 2.60 -11.58
N PHE A 66 9.09 2.24 -10.35
CA PHE A 66 10.29 1.45 -10.10
C PHE A 66 10.25 0.08 -10.79
N CYS A 67 9.15 -0.67 -10.63
CA CYS A 67 8.99 -1.97 -11.28
C CYS A 67 9.09 -1.86 -12.80
N GLY A 68 8.41 -0.88 -13.41
CA GLY A 68 8.49 -0.66 -14.85
C GLY A 68 9.90 -0.34 -15.35
N ALA A 69 10.65 0.51 -14.63
CA ALA A 69 12.04 0.82 -14.95
C ALA A 69 12.97 -0.39 -14.77
N TYR A 70 12.79 -1.15 -13.69
CA TYR A 70 13.55 -2.37 -13.42
C TYR A 70 13.33 -3.43 -14.50
N GLU A 71 12.08 -3.64 -14.90
CA GLU A 71 11.72 -4.54 -15.99
C GLU A 71 12.33 -4.09 -17.33
N ALA A 72 12.29 -2.80 -17.66
CA ALA A 72 12.90 -2.29 -18.87
C ALA A 72 14.42 -2.51 -18.88
N ALA A 73 15.09 -2.26 -17.76
CA ALA A 73 16.53 -2.46 -17.61
C ALA A 73 16.92 -3.95 -17.68
N THR A 74 16.10 -4.85 -17.14
CA THR A 74 16.35 -6.30 -17.19
C THR A 74 16.08 -6.88 -18.59
N ARG A 75 15.04 -6.42 -19.30
CA ARG A 75 14.81 -6.79 -20.71
C ARG A 75 15.92 -6.32 -21.64
N GLY A 76 16.45 -5.11 -21.43
CA GLY A 76 17.58 -4.58 -22.21
C GLY A 76 18.85 -5.43 -22.09
N LYS A 77 19.09 -6.07 -20.93
CA LYS A 77 20.20 -7.01 -20.74
C LYS A 77 19.99 -8.35 -21.45
N ALA A 78 18.75 -8.75 -21.71
CA ALA A 78 18.42 -10.02 -22.37
C ALA A 78 18.45 -9.93 -23.91
N SER A 79 18.35 -8.73 -24.50
CA SER A 79 18.31 -8.52 -25.96
C SER A 79 19.69 -8.30 -26.61
N GLY A 80 20.77 -8.51 -25.85
CA GLY A 80 22.15 -8.45 -26.34
C GLY A 80 22.77 -9.84 -26.37
N GLN A 81 22.39 -10.66 -27.34
CA GLN A 81 23.14 -11.85 -27.77
C GLN A 81 23.05 -11.97 -29.29
#